data_AF-A0A2U1WTW5-F1
#
_entry.id   AF-A0A2U1WTW5-F1
#
_cell.length_a   1.000
_cell.length_b   1.000
_cell.length_c   1.000
_cell.angle_alpha   90.00
_cell.angle_beta   90.00
_cell.angle_gamma   90.00
#
_symmetry.space_group_name_H-M   'P 1'
#
loop_
_entity.id
_entity.type
_entity.pdbx_description
1 polymer ?
#
loop_
_entity_poly.entity_id
_entity_poly.type
_entity_poly.pdbx_seq_one_letter_code
_entity_poly.pdbx_strand_id
1 'polypeptide(L)'
;MAERTQAEIENIKGIIIAHQNWLKRKGGKRADLSFRDLTGLNLPKIDLTGAKLSGASLCGAKLMGANLSQCDLFGADMEGANLTGANLSAADLRGANLHKAALTDAILRGADLRAGAVMADGGAGKTQGGAARLTEAQMDRSILAGANFAGCDLSGADLADADLSGAELTGAVLVGTDLSGATLDGAAFNGTVIDPATLSRTYIPFALPADAIAQPSYAPMNRDAFMEAVAAHERWVDSEGREGHRLDLDLVTVPDTDLSGRILSAARARRCHFPRAKWRKVGLEMADLSYCDLEGADLSEADLRGTTLRRAHLGAAKLAGANAKPLLLAGGKPWPTNLDGADLSFADLRSADFGAAILLNAKLDGAKLEGSGIALPSPDSVPPPRPTTPTEQRKHKRYVRPVVMVQTERGVHHTRNWSLGGMCFRIYDQEAVFRRGEVVKATLSMADRMDISAQAEFIVLSVSPQKGQVSVRFERYGDDLKAFLKFAFQENLRLGG
;
A
#
# COMPACT_ATOMS: atom_id res chain seq x y z
N MET A 1 21.77 15.38 -15.16
CA MET A 1 21.96 13.98 -15.61
C MET A 1 22.64 14.03 -16.96
N ALA A 2 23.75 13.31 -17.14
CA ALA A 2 24.36 13.18 -18.46
C ALA A 2 23.41 12.35 -19.35
N GLU A 3 23.11 12.83 -20.55
CA GLU A 3 22.30 12.08 -21.50
C GLU A 3 23.08 10.84 -21.96
N ARG A 4 22.42 9.68 -21.92
CA ARG A 4 23.00 8.40 -22.33
C ARG A 4 23.42 8.48 -23.79
N THR A 5 24.62 8.00 -24.11
CA THR A 5 25.08 8.01 -25.49
C THR A 5 24.32 6.98 -26.33
N GLN A 6 24.13 7.27 -27.62
CA GLN A 6 23.50 6.33 -28.55
C GLN A 6 24.20 4.96 -28.57
N ALA A 7 25.53 4.94 -28.37
CA ALA A 7 26.32 3.73 -28.31
C ALA A 7 25.98 2.85 -27.10
N GLU A 8 25.71 3.45 -25.94
CA GLU A 8 25.28 2.72 -24.73
C GLU A 8 23.90 2.11 -24.90
N ILE A 9 22.96 2.84 -25.53
CA ILE A 9 21.62 2.35 -25.82
C ILE A 9 21.69 1.12 -26.75
N GLU A 10 22.46 1.18 -27.83
CA GLU A 10 22.63 0.05 -28.75
C GLU A 10 23.34 -1.13 -28.08
N ASN A 11 24.29 -0.88 -27.19
CA ASN A 11 24.93 -1.93 -26.39
C ASN A 11 23.92 -2.66 -25.50
N ILE A 12 23.10 -1.92 -24.75
CA ILE A 12 22.04 -2.48 -23.90
C ILE A 12 21.04 -3.30 -24.73
N LYS A 13 20.60 -2.78 -25.88
CA LYS A 13 19.73 -3.52 -26.80
C LYS A 13 20.39 -4.83 -27.26
N GLY A 14 21.67 -4.80 -27.61
CA GLY A 14 22.43 -5.99 -28.00
C GLY A 14 22.48 -7.04 -26.89
N ILE A 15 22.70 -6.63 -25.64
CA ILE A 15 22.67 -7.53 -24.47
C ILE A 15 21.27 -8.15 -24.30
N ILE A 16 20.22 -7.34 -24.39
CA ILE A 16 18.82 -7.81 -24.29
C ILE A 16 18.52 -8.82 -25.39
N ILE A 17 18.89 -8.54 -26.65
CA ILE A 17 18.66 -9.45 -27.78
C ILE A 17 19.41 -10.78 -27.56
N ALA A 18 20.66 -10.73 -27.11
CA ALA A 18 21.43 -11.92 -26.80
C ALA A 18 20.76 -12.75 -25.69
N HIS A 19 20.15 -12.11 -24.70
CA HIS A 19 19.40 -12.76 -23.63
C HIS A 19 18.08 -13.38 -24.12
N GLN A 20 17.35 -12.68 -25.00
CA GLN A 20 16.14 -13.24 -25.61
C GLN A 20 16.44 -14.50 -26.43
N ASN A 21 17.57 -14.52 -27.15
CA ASN A 21 18.00 -15.71 -27.88
C ASN A 21 18.40 -16.85 -26.93
N TRP A 22 19.06 -16.51 -25.80
CA TRP A 22 19.42 -17.47 -24.77
C TRP A 22 18.17 -18.13 -24.15
N LEU A 23 17.15 -17.35 -23.80
CA LEU A 23 15.86 -17.87 -23.29
C LEU A 23 15.19 -18.80 -24.31
N LYS A 24 15.27 -18.49 -25.60
CA LYS A 24 14.71 -19.30 -26.70
C LYS A 24 15.59 -20.49 -27.12
N ARG A 25 16.73 -20.71 -26.47
CA ARG A 25 17.75 -21.73 -26.84
C ARG A 25 18.24 -21.60 -28.29
N LYS A 26 18.30 -20.38 -28.82
CA LYS A 26 18.76 -20.07 -30.20
C LYS A 26 20.19 -19.52 -30.26
N GLY A 27 21.03 -19.86 -29.28
CA GLY A 27 22.32 -19.20 -29.03
C GLY A 27 22.18 -17.90 -28.22
N GLY A 28 23.27 -17.22 -27.91
CA GLY A 28 23.27 -16.03 -27.05
C GLY A 28 23.74 -16.31 -25.61
N LYS A 29 23.59 -15.32 -24.72
CA LYS A 29 24.05 -15.40 -23.33
C LYS A 29 23.06 -14.72 -22.37
N ARG A 30 23.04 -15.18 -21.11
CA ARG A 30 22.30 -14.54 -20.01
C ARG A 30 22.70 -13.06 -19.94
N ALA A 31 21.72 -12.16 -19.80
CA ALA A 31 21.99 -10.73 -19.73
C ALA A 31 22.85 -10.42 -18.52
N ASP A 32 23.92 -9.66 -18.75
CA ASP A 32 24.71 -9.02 -17.73
C ASP A 32 24.59 -7.51 -17.91
N LEU A 33 23.74 -6.93 -17.08
CA LEU A 33 23.41 -5.51 -17.02
C LEU A 33 23.89 -4.90 -15.70
N SER A 34 24.80 -5.58 -14.99
CA SER A 34 25.34 -5.13 -13.71
C SER A 34 25.96 -3.73 -13.87
N PHE A 35 25.65 -2.83 -12.93
CA PHE A 35 26.14 -1.44 -12.91
C PHE A 35 25.80 -0.59 -14.15
N ARG A 36 24.84 -1.00 -14.98
CA ARG A 36 24.43 -0.25 -16.17
C ARG A 36 23.37 0.80 -15.86
N ASP A 37 23.41 1.90 -16.60
CA ASP A 37 22.35 2.91 -16.59
C ASP A 37 21.20 2.53 -17.53
N LEU A 38 20.08 2.16 -16.93
CA LEU A 38 18.79 1.83 -17.54
C LEU A 38 17.71 2.86 -17.17
N THR A 39 18.10 4.00 -16.59
CA THR A 39 17.19 5.05 -16.07
C THR A 39 16.16 5.47 -17.13
N GLY A 40 14.88 5.49 -16.78
CA GLY A 40 13.81 5.93 -17.68
C GLY A 40 13.59 5.08 -18.94
N LEU A 41 14.29 3.95 -19.13
CA LEU A 41 14.14 3.13 -20.32
C LEU A 41 12.73 2.53 -20.40
N ASN A 42 12.23 2.43 -21.63
CA ASN A 42 10.94 1.81 -21.91
C ASN A 42 11.13 0.33 -22.28
N LEU A 43 10.87 -0.56 -21.32
CA LEU A 43 11.07 -2.00 -21.42
C LEU A 43 9.81 -2.78 -20.98
N PRO A 44 8.61 -2.46 -21.48
CA PRO A 44 7.38 -3.11 -21.04
C PRO A 44 7.37 -4.58 -21.48
N LYS A 45 6.93 -5.48 -20.61
CA LYS A 45 6.81 -6.93 -20.86
C LYS A 45 8.12 -7.60 -21.30
N ILE A 46 9.27 -6.99 -21.02
CA ILE A 46 10.56 -7.61 -21.33
C ILE A 46 10.75 -8.87 -20.49
N ASP A 47 11.32 -9.91 -21.08
CA ASP A 47 11.73 -11.10 -20.34
C ASP A 47 13.23 -11.01 -20.03
N LEU A 48 13.55 -10.70 -18.78
CA LEU A 48 14.91 -10.71 -18.26
C LEU A 48 15.09 -11.84 -17.25
N THR A 49 14.34 -12.95 -17.34
CA THR A 49 14.40 -14.04 -16.35
C THR A 49 15.84 -14.47 -16.07
N GLY A 50 16.22 -14.36 -14.80
CA GLY A 50 17.56 -14.64 -14.35
C GLY A 50 18.60 -13.56 -14.64
N ALA A 51 18.36 -12.46 -15.34
CA ALA A 51 19.42 -11.50 -15.67
C ALA A 51 20.23 -11.01 -14.45
N LYS A 52 21.51 -10.71 -14.66
CA LYS A 52 22.33 -10.02 -13.67
C LYS A 52 22.13 -8.52 -13.83
N LEU A 53 21.62 -7.88 -12.79
CA LEU A 53 21.26 -6.47 -12.71
C LEU A 53 21.82 -5.84 -11.42
N SER A 54 22.81 -6.48 -10.78
CA SER A 54 23.41 -6.01 -9.53
C SER A 54 23.96 -4.59 -9.71
N GLY A 55 23.55 -3.67 -8.85
CA GLY A 55 23.95 -2.26 -8.91
C GLY A 55 23.48 -1.49 -10.15
N ALA A 56 22.57 -2.03 -10.97
CA ALA A 56 22.05 -1.31 -12.14
C ALA A 56 21.17 -0.11 -11.73
N SER A 57 21.22 0.98 -12.50
CA SER A 57 20.32 2.12 -12.32
C SER A 57 19.09 1.97 -13.20
N LEU A 58 17.95 1.65 -12.59
CA LEU A 58 16.62 1.49 -13.19
C LEU A 58 15.67 2.62 -12.76
N CYS A 59 16.20 3.72 -12.22
CA CYS A 59 15.41 4.85 -11.75
C CYS A 59 14.41 5.33 -12.84
N GLY A 60 13.12 5.39 -12.50
CA GLY A 60 12.04 5.77 -13.43
C GLY A 60 11.83 4.86 -14.65
N ALA A 61 12.47 3.68 -14.72
CA ALA A 61 12.33 2.77 -15.86
C ALA A 61 10.88 2.25 -15.98
N LYS A 62 10.41 2.04 -17.21
CA LYS A 62 9.06 1.51 -17.51
C LYS A 62 9.15 0.01 -17.78
N LEU A 63 8.87 -0.79 -16.77
CA LEU A 63 8.97 -2.25 -16.74
C LEU A 63 7.61 -2.93 -16.52
N MET A 64 6.51 -2.25 -16.90
CA MET A 64 5.16 -2.78 -16.74
C MET A 64 5.03 -4.18 -17.37
N GLY A 65 4.62 -5.17 -16.56
CA GLY A 65 4.48 -6.56 -16.97
C GLY A 65 5.79 -7.30 -17.30
N ALA A 66 6.96 -6.73 -16.98
CA ALA A 66 8.24 -7.38 -17.21
C ALA A 66 8.40 -8.66 -16.39
N ASN A 67 9.15 -9.63 -16.91
CA ASN A 67 9.54 -10.82 -16.19
C ASN A 67 10.99 -10.66 -15.70
N LEU A 68 11.14 -10.35 -14.42
CA LEU A 68 12.38 -10.20 -13.66
C LEU A 68 12.57 -11.36 -12.67
N SER A 69 11.87 -12.49 -12.85
CA SER A 69 11.97 -13.61 -11.93
C SER A 69 13.39 -14.16 -11.88
N GLN A 70 13.85 -14.55 -10.69
CA GLN A 70 15.21 -15.07 -10.44
C GLN A 70 16.36 -14.13 -10.83
N CYS A 71 16.08 -12.83 -11.06
CA CYS A 71 17.14 -11.85 -11.33
C CYS A 71 17.98 -11.59 -10.08
N ASP A 72 19.23 -11.24 -10.33
CA ASP A 72 20.12 -10.65 -9.32
C ASP A 72 19.97 -9.12 -9.44
N LEU A 73 19.20 -8.52 -8.54
CA LEU A 73 18.93 -7.09 -8.42
C LEU A 73 19.61 -6.51 -7.16
N PHE A 74 20.66 -7.17 -6.67
CA PHE A 74 21.38 -6.75 -5.48
C PHE A 74 21.87 -5.30 -5.63
N GLY A 75 21.46 -4.42 -4.72
CA GLY A 75 21.85 -3.01 -4.74
C GLY A 75 21.38 -2.20 -5.96
N ALA A 76 20.42 -2.70 -6.74
CA ALA A 76 19.89 -1.97 -7.90
C ALA A 76 19.07 -0.75 -7.47
N ASP A 77 19.20 0.36 -8.20
CA ASP A 77 18.41 1.57 -7.96
C ASP A 77 17.17 1.58 -8.84
N MET A 78 15.99 1.32 -8.28
CA MET A 78 14.70 1.27 -8.96
C MET A 78 13.75 2.37 -8.46
N GLU A 79 14.29 3.48 -7.95
CA GLU A 79 13.47 4.60 -7.48
C GLU A 79 12.48 5.06 -8.56
N GLY A 80 11.19 5.13 -8.21
CA GLY A 80 10.14 5.57 -9.13
C GLY A 80 9.93 4.69 -10.38
N ALA A 81 10.52 3.49 -10.45
CA ALA A 81 10.32 2.59 -11.58
C ALA A 81 8.87 2.08 -11.65
N ASN A 82 8.33 1.93 -12.87
CA ASN A 82 7.02 1.31 -13.08
C ASN A 82 7.17 -0.20 -13.31
N LEU A 83 6.89 -0.98 -12.27
CA LEU A 83 6.90 -2.44 -12.23
C LEU A 83 5.47 -3.02 -12.12
N THR A 84 4.43 -2.27 -12.51
CA THR A 84 3.04 -2.73 -12.41
C THR A 84 2.84 -4.06 -13.14
N GLY A 85 2.32 -5.06 -12.44
CA GLY A 85 2.12 -6.41 -12.96
C GLY A 85 3.40 -7.18 -13.32
N ALA A 86 4.58 -6.70 -12.92
CA ALA A 86 5.85 -7.39 -13.18
C ALA A 86 6.01 -8.65 -12.31
N ASN A 87 6.76 -9.62 -12.80
CA ASN A 87 7.11 -10.83 -12.06
C ASN A 87 8.54 -10.73 -11.53
N LEU A 88 8.70 -10.61 -10.23
CA LEU A 88 9.96 -10.57 -9.46
C LEU A 88 10.12 -11.81 -8.56
N SER A 89 9.41 -12.90 -8.86
CA SER A 89 9.44 -14.12 -8.04
C SER A 89 10.88 -14.63 -7.86
N ALA A 90 11.26 -14.91 -6.62
CA ALA A 90 12.60 -15.38 -6.25
C ALA A 90 13.76 -14.48 -6.74
N ALA A 91 13.51 -13.19 -6.99
CA ALA A 91 14.58 -12.24 -7.27
C ALA A 91 15.36 -11.88 -5.99
N ASP A 92 16.66 -11.62 -6.15
CA ASP A 92 17.51 -11.07 -5.09
C ASP A 92 17.44 -9.55 -5.16
N LEU A 93 16.69 -8.94 -4.25
CA LEU A 93 16.46 -7.50 -4.14
C LEU A 93 17.21 -6.89 -2.94
N ARG A 94 18.18 -7.62 -2.37
CA ARG A 94 18.88 -7.16 -1.17
C ARG A 94 19.60 -5.84 -1.44
N GLY A 95 19.34 -4.85 -0.59
CA GLY A 95 19.88 -3.50 -0.73
C GLY A 95 19.37 -2.70 -1.94
N ALA A 96 18.35 -3.18 -2.66
CA ALA A 96 17.76 -2.42 -3.77
C ALA A 96 16.97 -1.19 -3.26
N ASN A 97 16.99 -0.10 -4.04
CA ASN A 97 16.16 1.07 -3.78
C ASN A 97 14.85 0.97 -4.57
N LEU A 98 13.73 0.78 -3.89
CA LEU A 98 12.39 0.73 -4.46
C LEU A 98 11.53 1.92 -3.99
N HIS A 99 12.16 3.01 -3.52
CA HIS A 99 11.44 4.21 -3.10
C HIS A 99 10.50 4.68 -4.20
N LYS A 100 9.22 4.87 -3.88
CA LYS A 100 8.16 5.30 -4.82
C LYS A 100 8.00 4.44 -6.08
N ALA A 101 8.55 3.22 -6.12
CA ALA A 101 8.33 2.31 -7.24
C ALA A 101 6.86 1.88 -7.31
N ALA A 102 6.32 1.76 -8.52
CA ALA A 102 4.97 1.25 -8.74
C ALA A 102 5.00 -0.27 -8.96
N LEU A 103 4.60 -1.03 -7.95
CA LEU A 103 4.58 -2.50 -7.89
C LEU A 103 3.14 -3.06 -7.78
N THR A 104 2.13 -2.25 -8.12
CA THR A 104 0.73 -2.68 -8.16
C THR A 104 0.55 -3.97 -8.96
N ASP A 105 -0.17 -4.95 -8.42
CA ASP A 105 -0.38 -6.27 -9.01
C ASP A 105 0.92 -7.06 -9.33
N ALA A 106 2.09 -6.65 -8.83
CA ALA A 106 3.36 -7.34 -9.06
C ALA A 106 3.46 -8.64 -8.24
N ILE A 107 4.30 -9.57 -8.70
CA ILE A 107 4.51 -10.87 -8.07
C ILE A 107 5.93 -10.93 -7.51
N LEU A 108 6.09 -10.86 -6.19
CA LEU A 108 7.38 -10.92 -5.48
C LEU A 108 7.50 -12.18 -4.60
N ARG A 109 6.78 -13.25 -4.97
CA ARG A 109 6.76 -14.49 -4.18
C ARG A 109 8.18 -15.02 -3.94
N GLY A 110 8.56 -15.15 -2.67
CA GLY A 110 9.87 -15.65 -2.27
C GLY A 110 11.06 -14.76 -2.66
N ALA A 111 10.84 -13.49 -2.99
CA ALA A 111 11.92 -12.54 -3.22
C ALA A 111 12.67 -12.23 -1.91
N ASP A 112 13.96 -11.95 -1.99
CA ASP A 112 14.79 -11.60 -0.84
C ASP A 112 15.11 -10.10 -0.85
N LEU A 113 14.52 -9.33 0.07
CA LEU A 113 14.69 -7.88 0.16
C LEU A 113 15.56 -7.46 1.36
N ARG A 114 16.15 -8.40 2.09
CA ARG A 114 16.92 -8.13 3.32
C ARG A 114 18.08 -7.15 3.10
N ALA A 115 18.67 -6.70 4.20
CA ALA A 115 19.98 -6.05 4.19
C ALA A 115 21.01 -6.86 3.38
N GLY A 116 21.58 -6.19 2.38
CA GLY A 116 22.67 -6.74 1.59
C GLY A 116 23.98 -6.61 2.33
N ALA A 117 24.50 -7.70 2.90
CA ALA A 117 25.89 -7.71 3.36
C ALA A 117 26.83 -7.82 2.15
N VAL A 118 27.44 -6.71 1.75
CA VAL A 118 28.63 -6.77 0.89
C VAL A 118 29.79 -7.21 1.79
N MET A 119 30.17 -8.48 1.72
CA MET A 119 31.49 -8.87 2.23
C MET A 119 32.52 -8.26 1.28
N ALA A 120 33.10 -7.13 1.69
CA ALA A 120 34.32 -6.66 1.06
C ALA A 120 35.40 -7.72 1.33
N ASP A 121 36.00 -8.22 0.26
CA ASP A 121 37.14 -9.11 0.32
C ASP A 121 38.25 -8.44 1.15
N GLY A 122 38.61 -9.06 2.27
CA GLY A 122 39.79 -8.69 3.09
C GLY A 122 39.81 -7.28 3.71
N GLY A 123 39.19 -7.12 4.87
CA GLY A 123 39.51 -6.02 5.79
C GLY A 123 38.27 -5.46 6.49
N ALA A 124 38.40 -5.19 7.79
CA ALA A 124 37.36 -4.61 8.63
C ALA A 124 36.91 -3.22 8.10
N GLY A 125 35.99 -3.23 7.14
CA GLY A 125 35.40 -2.06 6.50
C GLY A 125 33.88 -2.12 6.67
N LYS A 126 33.30 -1.01 7.14
CA LYS A 126 31.87 -0.83 7.42
C LYS A 126 31.00 -1.34 6.26
N THR A 127 29.98 -2.13 6.58
CA THR A 127 28.94 -2.59 5.65
C THR A 127 28.22 -1.39 5.01
N GLN A 128 28.43 -1.14 3.71
CA GLN A 128 27.75 -0.07 2.98
C GLN A 128 26.43 -0.50 2.30
N GLY A 129 26.01 -1.76 2.43
CA GLY A 129 24.71 -2.22 1.94
C GLY A 129 23.63 -2.07 3.01
N GLY A 130 22.77 -1.06 2.88
CA GLY A 130 21.56 -0.93 3.70
C GLY A 130 20.52 -2.02 3.36
N ALA A 131 19.47 -2.12 4.19
CA ALA A 131 18.25 -2.86 3.83
C ALA A 131 17.63 -2.30 2.54
N ALA A 132 16.88 -3.13 1.80
CA ALA A 132 16.12 -2.60 0.68
C ALA A 132 15.16 -1.51 1.19
N ARG A 133 15.11 -0.40 0.45
CA ARG A 133 14.25 0.75 0.79
C ARG A 133 12.96 0.64 0.00
N LEU A 134 11.85 0.37 0.67
CA LEU A 134 10.51 0.26 0.07
C LEU A 134 9.56 1.38 0.52
N THR A 135 10.13 2.43 1.12
CA THR A 135 9.38 3.61 1.54
C THR A 135 8.50 4.16 0.41
N GLU A 136 7.20 4.31 0.68
CA GLU A 136 6.20 4.81 -0.28
C GLU A 136 6.04 4.00 -1.57
N ALA A 137 6.54 2.76 -1.63
CA ALA A 137 6.29 1.90 -2.77
C ALA A 137 4.78 1.57 -2.88
N GLN A 138 4.24 1.61 -4.10
CA GLN A 138 2.86 1.23 -4.37
C GLN A 138 2.80 -0.27 -4.61
N MET A 139 2.35 -1.06 -3.65
CA MET A 139 2.33 -2.53 -3.69
C MET A 139 0.90 -3.08 -3.49
N ASP A 140 -0.12 -2.29 -3.82
CA ASP A 140 -1.52 -2.69 -3.70
C ASP A 140 -1.81 -3.93 -4.57
N ARG A 141 -2.54 -4.90 -3.99
CA ARG A 141 -2.86 -6.21 -4.58
C ARG A 141 -1.66 -7.04 -5.03
N SER A 142 -0.45 -6.71 -4.59
CA SER A 142 0.76 -7.48 -4.93
C SER A 142 0.77 -8.85 -4.24
N ILE A 143 1.46 -9.81 -4.86
CA ILE A 143 1.66 -11.15 -4.29
C ILE A 143 3.06 -11.21 -3.66
N LEU A 144 3.10 -11.09 -2.34
CA LEU A 144 4.31 -11.03 -1.51
C LEU A 144 4.51 -12.30 -0.66
N ALA A 145 3.74 -13.36 -0.94
CA ALA A 145 3.75 -14.56 -0.13
C ALA A 145 5.16 -15.15 0.00
N GLY A 146 5.63 -15.37 1.22
CA GLY A 146 6.96 -15.87 1.53
C GLY A 146 8.12 -14.92 1.18
N ALA A 147 7.86 -13.66 0.83
CA ALA A 147 8.92 -12.68 0.59
C ALA A 147 9.62 -12.32 1.91
N ASN A 148 10.92 -12.02 1.82
CA ASN A 148 11.73 -11.69 2.98
C ASN A 148 11.99 -10.19 3.08
N PHE A 149 11.30 -9.54 4.01
CA PHE A 149 11.41 -8.11 4.33
C PHE A 149 12.14 -7.86 5.66
N ALA A 150 12.89 -8.83 6.18
CA ALA A 150 13.50 -8.68 7.49
C ALA A 150 14.46 -7.46 7.53
N GLY A 151 14.21 -6.55 8.47
CA GLY A 151 14.95 -5.29 8.62
C GLY A 151 14.68 -4.22 7.55
N CYS A 152 13.72 -4.42 6.65
CA CYS A 152 13.40 -3.46 5.60
C CYS A 152 12.59 -2.26 6.10
N ASP A 153 12.77 -1.12 5.45
CA ASP A 153 11.92 0.05 5.66
C ASP A 153 10.81 0.09 4.60
N LEU A 154 9.60 -0.22 5.04
CA LEU A 154 8.33 -0.24 4.30
C LEU A 154 7.45 0.96 4.65
N SER A 155 7.98 1.95 5.36
CA SER A 155 7.16 3.04 5.92
C SER A 155 6.40 3.79 4.80
N GLY A 156 5.12 4.06 4.99
CA GLY A 156 4.25 4.70 3.99
C GLY A 156 3.99 3.89 2.72
N ALA A 157 4.47 2.65 2.63
CA ALA A 157 4.14 1.78 1.51
C ALA A 157 2.63 1.49 1.46
N ASP A 158 2.11 1.34 0.26
CA ASP A 158 0.74 0.92 0.04
C ASP A 158 0.69 -0.59 -0.15
N LEU A 159 0.26 -1.33 0.87
CA LEU A 159 0.12 -2.80 0.84
C LEU A 159 -1.36 -3.22 0.90
N ALA A 160 -2.28 -2.34 0.52
CA ALA A 160 -3.70 -2.64 0.51
C ALA A 160 -3.99 -3.88 -0.36
N ASP A 161 -4.79 -4.82 0.17
CA ASP A 161 -5.14 -6.11 -0.45
C ASP A 161 -3.94 -6.99 -0.87
N ALA A 162 -2.73 -6.72 -0.38
CA ALA A 162 -1.55 -7.54 -0.71
C ALA A 162 -1.59 -8.91 -0.03
N ASP A 163 -1.07 -9.94 -0.71
CA ASP A 163 -0.88 -11.27 -0.11
C ASP A 163 0.52 -11.38 0.52
N LEU A 164 0.60 -11.16 1.83
CA LEU A 164 1.82 -11.26 2.65
C LEU A 164 1.90 -12.61 3.40
N SER A 165 1.16 -13.64 2.95
CA SER A 165 1.14 -14.93 3.64
C SER A 165 2.55 -15.53 3.77
N GLY A 166 2.99 -15.83 4.99
CA GLY A 166 4.31 -16.39 5.28
C GLY A 166 5.47 -15.43 5.01
N ALA A 167 5.22 -14.13 4.83
CA ALA A 167 6.28 -13.15 4.64
C ALA A 167 7.07 -12.93 5.95
N GLU A 168 8.38 -12.70 5.83
CA GLU A 168 9.25 -12.38 6.96
C GLU A 168 9.33 -10.87 7.14
N LEU A 169 8.68 -10.31 8.17
CA LEU A 169 8.70 -8.87 8.50
C LEU A 169 9.52 -8.57 9.78
N THR A 170 10.26 -9.56 10.28
CA THR A 170 11.08 -9.44 11.49
C THR A 170 11.99 -8.20 11.44
N GLY A 171 11.85 -7.29 12.39
CA GLY A 171 12.63 -6.03 12.45
C GLY A 171 12.32 -5.01 11.35
N ALA A 172 11.30 -5.24 10.51
CA ALA A 172 10.90 -4.31 9.47
C ALA A 172 10.21 -3.07 10.07
N VAL A 173 10.23 -1.96 9.33
CA VAL A 173 9.58 -0.70 9.72
C VAL A 173 8.37 -0.46 8.81
N LEU A 174 7.17 -0.40 9.39
CA LEU A 174 5.88 -0.27 8.72
C LEU A 174 5.10 0.98 9.18
N VAL A 175 5.82 2.06 9.51
CA VAL A 175 5.21 3.31 9.99
C VAL A 175 4.42 3.96 8.86
N GLY A 176 3.14 4.24 9.09
CA GLY A 176 2.24 4.77 8.06
C GLY A 176 1.99 3.83 6.86
N THR A 177 2.42 2.57 6.92
CA THR A 177 2.12 1.58 5.87
C THR A 177 0.63 1.23 5.89
N ASP A 178 -0.02 1.16 4.73
CA ASP A 178 -1.40 0.66 4.67
C ASP A 178 -1.43 -0.85 4.46
N LEU A 179 -2.04 -1.56 5.40
CA LEU A 179 -2.24 -3.01 5.34
C LEU A 179 -3.73 -3.38 5.20
N SER A 180 -4.59 -2.42 4.83
CA SER A 180 -6.04 -2.63 4.68
C SER A 180 -6.32 -3.77 3.71
N GLY A 181 -7.05 -4.80 4.16
CA GLY A 181 -7.37 -5.97 3.33
C GLY A 181 -6.20 -6.93 3.07
N ALA A 182 -4.99 -6.63 3.54
CA ALA A 182 -3.83 -7.49 3.34
C ALA A 182 -3.99 -8.84 4.06
N THR A 183 -3.50 -9.91 3.43
CA THR A 183 -3.48 -11.25 4.03
C THR A 183 -2.14 -11.48 4.72
N LEU A 184 -2.15 -11.66 6.04
CA LEU A 184 -0.94 -11.80 6.87
C LEU A 184 -0.71 -13.22 7.42
N ASP A 185 -1.37 -14.23 6.86
CA ASP A 185 -1.36 -15.61 7.37
C ASP A 185 0.07 -16.16 7.52
N GLY A 186 0.49 -16.40 8.77
CA GLY A 186 1.82 -16.95 9.06
C GLY A 186 2.99 -16.00 8.79
N ALA A 187 2.72 -14.70 8.60
CA ALA A 187 3.78 -13.69 8.50
C ALA A 187 4.48 -13.50 9.86
N ALA A 188 5.80 -13.36 9.85
CA ALA A 188 6.61 -13.19 11.05
C ALA A 188 6.80 -11.70 11.36
N PHE A 189 6.39 -11.26 12.55
CA PHE A 189 6.39 -9.84 12.96
C PHE A 189 7.39 -9.52 14.08
N ASN A 190 8.33 -10.39 14.41
CA ASN A 190 9.13 -10.21 15.61
C ASN A 190 9.97 -8.91 15.54
N GLY A 191 9.78 -8.00 16.49
CA GLY A 191 10.47 -6.70 16.51
C GLY A 191 10.09 -5.77 15.35
N THR A 192 8.98 -6.01 14.66
CA THR A 192 8.47 -5.12 13.62
C THR A 192 8.01 -3.81 14.24
N VAL A 193 8.40 -2.69 13.66
CA VAL A 193 7.95 -1.35 14.07
C VAL A 193 6.69 -1.01 13.29
N ILE A 194 5.55 -0.90 13.96
CA ILE A 194 4.26 -0.59 13.30
C ILE A 194 3.35 0.20 14.23
N ASP A 195 2.59 1.13 13.67
CA ASP A 195 1.67 1.96 14.44
C ASP A 195 0.48 1.13 14.97
N PRO A 196 0.12 1.23 16.26
CA PRO A 196 -1.03 0.51 16.82
C PRO A 196 -2.35 0.77 16.07
N ALA A 197 -2.54 1.99 15.55
CA ALA A 197 -3.71 2.37 14.76
C ALA A 197 -3.76 1.64 13.40
N THR A 198 -2.62 1.30 12.80
CA THR A 198 -2.56 0.52 11.56
C THR A 198 -2.97 -0.94 11.83
N LEU A 199 -2.50 -1.50 12.93
CA LEU A 199 -2.85 -2.87 13.34
C LEU A 199 -4.34 -3.01 13.67
N SER A 200 -4.94 -2.05 14.35
CA SER A 200 -6.37 -2.11 14.71
C SER A 200 -7.30 -2.09 13.49
N ARG A 201 -6.83 -1.52 12.37
CA ARG A 201 -7.56 -1.47 11.09
C ARG A 201 -7.30 -2.68 10.20
N THR A 202 -6.21 -3.40 10.48
CA THR A 202 -5.76 -4.57 9.71
C THR A 202 -6.31 -5.85 10.33
N TYR A 203 -6.89 -6.73 9.53
CA TYR A 203 -7.30 -8.03 10.06
C TYR A 203 -6.07 -8.91 10.23
N ILE A 204 -5.70 -9.19 11.47
CA ILE A 204 -4.64 -10.14 11.80
C ILE A 204 -5.32 -11.42 12.28
N PRO A 205 -5.22 -12.53 11.55
CA PRO A 205 -5.94 -13.76 11.87
C PRO A 205 -5.46 -14.47 13.13
N PHE A 206 -4.43 -13.94 13.79
CA PHE A 206 -3.81 -14.47 15.00
C PHE A 206 -3.40 -13.32 15.92
N ALA A 207 -3.35 -13.59 17.23
CA ALA A 207 -2.81 -12.63 18.18
C ALA A 207 -1.31 -12.47 17.92
N LEU A 208 -0.87 -11.23 17.70
CA LEU A 208 0.56 -10.93 17.67
C LEU A 208 1.15 -11.17 19.08
N PRO A 209 2.37 -11.74 19.17
CA PRO A 209 3.13 -11.75 20.42
C PRO A 209 3.22 -10.34 21.01
N ALA A 210 3.17 -10.20 22.34
CA ALA A 210 3.17 -8.90 23.02
C ALA A 210 4.42 -8.04 22.72
N ASP A 211 5.51 -8.68 22.29
CA ASP A 211 6.81 -8.13 21.93
C ASP A 211 7.05 -8.07 20.41
N ALA A 212 6.08 -8.47 19.59
CA ALA A 212 6.20 -8.40 18.14
C ALA A 212 6.21 -6.94 17.64
N ILE A 213 5.59 -6.02 18.36
CA ILE A 213 5.41 -4.64 17.91
C ILE A 213 6.30 -3.71 18.72
N ALA A 214 7.27 -3.10 18.03
CA ALA A 214 8.04 -1.98 18.57
C ALA A 214 7.35 -0.64 18.23
N GLN A 215 7.45 0.35 19.12
CA GLN A 215 6.91 1.69 18.85
C GLN A 215 7.68 2.37 17.71
N PRO A 216 7.00 3.19 16.87
CA PRO A 216 7.63 3.97 15.80
C PRO A 216 8.78 4.84 16.32
N SER A 217 9.97 4.66 15.75
CA SER A 217 11.12 5.53 15.99
C SER A 217 11.11 6.70 15.01
N TYR A 218 10.24 7.67 15.23
CA TYR A 218 10.37 8.96 14.56
C TYR A 218 11.68 9.64 14.95
N ALA A 219 12.38 10.24 14.00
CA ALA A 219 13.54 11.07 14.32
C ALA A 219 13.04 12.34 15.05
N PRO A 220 13.40 12.57 16.32
CA PRO A 220 13.00 13.79 17.00
C PRO A 220 13.74 14.97 16.37
N MET A 221 13.01 15.96 15.88
CA MET A 221 13.59 17.22 15.44
C MET A 221 13.33 18.29 16.49
N ASN A 222 14.39 18.99 16.91
CA ASN A 222 14.25 20.13 17.80
C ASN A 222 13.41 21.22 17.10
N ARG A 223 12.52 21.86 17.86
CA ARG A 223 11.70 22.99 17.44
C ARG A 223 12.51 24.09 16.75
N ASP A 224 13.68 24.45 17.25
CA ASP A 224 14.49 25.52 16.64
C ASP A 224 14.94 25.17 15.22
N ALA A 225 15.45 23.94 15.04
CA ALA A 225 15.85 23.43 13.73
C ALA A 225 14.65 23.34 12.78
N PHE A 226 13.49 22.93 13.28
CA PHE A 226 12.27 22.89 12.49
C PHE A 226 11.83 24.30 12.06
N MET A 227 11.84 25.27 12.97
CA MET A 227 11.47 26.65 12.66
C MET A 227 12.44 27.31 11.68
N GLU A 228 13.74 26.97 11.75
CA GLU A 228 14.75 27.37 10.77
C GLU A 228 14.46 26.77 9.40
N ALA A 229 14.12 25.48 9.32
CA ALA A 229 13.72 24.83 8.08
C ALA A 229 12.46 25.48 7.48
N VAL A 230 11.48 25.82 8.31
CA VAL A 230 10.29 26.56 7.84
C VAL A 230 10.66 27.95 7.34
N ALA A 231 11.54 28.69 8.03
CA ALA A 231 11.98 30.02 7.57
C ALA A 231 12.80 29.94 6.26
N ALA A 232 13.54 28.85 6.04
CA ALA A 232 14.19 28.59 4.76
C ALA A 232 13.19 28.25 3.65
N HIS A 233 12.09 27.55 3.99
CA HIS A 233 11.01 27.26 3.07
C HIS A 233 10.20 28.48 2.66
N GLU A 234 9.87 29.38 3.59
CA GLU A 234 9.16 30.62 3.26
C GLU A 234 9.98 31.48 2.29
N ARG A 235 11.29 31.64 2.52
CA ARG A 235 12.19 32.30 1.55
C ARG A 235 12.17 31.62 0.18
N TRP A 236 12.04 30.29 0.17
CA TRP A 236 11.93 29.51 -1.06
C TRP A 236 10.60 29.75 -1.78
N VAL A 237 9.48 29.88 -1.06
CA VAL A 237 8.19 30.24 -1.66
C VAL A 237 8.23 31.68 -2.19
N ASP A 238 8.65 32.64 -1.37
CA ASP A 238 8.67 34.08 -1.70
C ASP A 238 9.56 34.41 -2.91
N SER A 239 10.64 33.63 -3.08
CA SER A 239 11.60 33.83 -4.17
C SER A 239 11.28 33.03 -5.43
N GLU A 240 10.16 32.30 -5.47
CA GLU A 240 9.82 31.35 -6.54
C GLU A 240 10.92 30.27 -6.73
N GLY A 241 11.51 29.85 -5.62
CA GLY A 241 12.51 28.78 -5.56
C GLY A 241 13.97 29.20 -5.76
N ARG A 242 14.27 30.51 -5.77
CA ARG A 242 15.62 31.04 -5.98
C ARG A 242 16.48 31.09 -4.71
N GLU A 243 15.87 31.24 -3.54
CA GLU A 243 16.55 31.39 -2.25
C GLU A 243 16.00 30.43 -1.21
N GLY A 244 16.82 29.94 -0.28
CA GLY A 244 16.37 28.96 0.71
C GLY A 244 16.20 27.56 0.14
N HIS A 245 15.38 26.72 0.79
CA HIS A 245 15.10 25.36 0.35
C HIS A 245 13.69 24.96 0.76
N ARG A 246 13.03 24.15 -0.07
CA ARG A 246 11.71 23.62 0.24
C ARG A 246 11.74 22.78 1.51
N LEU A 247 10.72 22.91 2.36
CA LEU A 247 10.52 21.99 3.49
C LEU A 247 10.31 20.57 2.94
N ASP A 248 11.23 19.67 3.27
CA ASP A 248 11.18 18.25 2.91
C ASP A 248 11.48 17.44 4.18
N LEU A 249 10.42 16.98 4.83
CA LEU A 249 10.45 16.24 6.09
C LEU A 249 9.84 14.87 5.91
N ASP A 250 10.42 13.91 6.58
CA ASP A 250 10.01 12.52 6.44
C ASP A 250 10.39 11.72 7.69
N LEU A 251 9.42 11.01 8.28
CA LEU A 251 9.59 10.25 9.53
C LEU A 251 10.10 11.09 10.71
N VAL A 252 9.70 12.36 10.77
CA VAL A 252 10.09 13.29 11.82
C VAL A 252 8.97 13.47 12.84
N THR A 253 9.31 13.50 14.13
CA THR A 253 8.42 14.04 15.17
C THR A 253 8.84 15.46 15.48
N VAL A 254 7.86 16.37 15.45
CA VAL A 254 8.05 17.75 15.88
C VAL A 254 6.98 18.11 16.92
N PRO A 255 7.34 18.25 18.20
CA PRO A 255 6.36 18.54 19.24
C PRO A 255 5.90 20.00 19.19
N ASP A 256 4.59 20.21 19.43
CA ASP A 256 3.97 21.49 19.81
C ASP A 256 4.45 22.72 19.02
N THR A 257 4.20 22.71 17.71
CA THR A 257 4.55 23.82 16.81
C THR A 257 3.34 24.68 16.46
N ASP A 258 3.55 25.99 16.54
CA ASP A 258 2.61 26.99 16.06
C ASP A 258 3.09 27.52 14.72
N LEU A 259 2.36 27.15 13.67
CA LEU A 259 2.57 27.59 12.30
C LEU A 259 1.37 28.38 11.81
N SER A 260 0.57 28.93 12.73
CA SER A 260 -0.64 29.67 12.38
C SER A 260 -0.29 30.85 11.47
N GLY A 261 -0.98 30.95 10.33
CA GLY A 261 -0.79 32.01 9.34
C GLY A 261 0.48 31.92 8.50
N ARG A 262 1.31 30.87 8.67
CA ARG A 262 2.54 30.69 7.88
C ARG A 262 2.26 30.10 6.50
N ILE A 263 3.21 30.28 5.59
CA ILE A 263 3.10 29.80 4.21
C ILE A 263 3.97 28.57 4.04
N LEU A 264 3.31 27.42 3.87
CA LEU A 264 3.91 26.10 3.65
C LEU A 264 3.48 25.53 2.28
N SER A 265 3.18 26.40 1.32
CA SER A 265 2.75 25.98 -0.01
C SER A 265 3.82 25.12 -0.68
N ALA A 266 3.40 23.99 -1.22
CA ALA A 266 4.24 22.94 -1.81
C ALA A 266 5.21 22.25 -0.83
N ALA A 267 5.11 22.47 0.48
CA ALA A 267 5.89 21.73 1.46
C ALA A 267 5.68 20.21 1.34
N ARG A 268 6.74 19.43 1.56
CA ARG A 268 6.66 17.98 1.69
C ARG A 268 6.95 17.62 3.14
N ALA A 269 5.95 17.16 3.86
CA ALA A 269 6.14 16.60 5.19
C ALA A 269 5.31 15.33 5.26
N ARG A 270 5.93 14.18 4.95
CA ARG A 270 5.24 12.88 4.92
C ARG A 270 5.58 12.06 6.16
N ARG A 271 4.65 11.20 6.59
CA ARG A 271 4.89 10.26 7.71
C ARG A 271 5.42 10.94 8.98
N CYS A 272 5.09 12.21 9.17
CA CYS A 272 5.55 13.00 10.30
C CYS A 272 4.49 12.99 11.40
N HIS A 273 4.94 13.09 12.64
CA HIS A 273 4.08 13.16 13.81
C HIS A 273 4.00 14.61 14.30
N PHE A 274 2.81 15.19 14.15
CA PHE A 274 2.44 16.57 14.49
C PHE A 274 1.16 16.60 15.36
N PRO A 275 1.13 15.90 16.51
CA PRO A 275 -0.07 15.81 17.32
C PRO A 275 -0.44 17.19 17.87
N ARG A 276 -1.73 17.55 17.80
CA ARG A 276 -2.26 18.83 18.33
C ARG A 276 -1.54 20.09 17.79
N ALA A 277 -1.00 20.02 16.58
CA ALA A 277 -0.31 21.13 15.96
C ALA A 277 -1.23 22.35 15.77
N LYS A 278 -0.71 23.57 15.95
CA LYS A 278 -1.47 24.82 15.84
C LYS A 278 -1.23 25.47 14.49
N TRP A 279 -2.02 25.10 13.49
CA TRP A 279 -1.83 25.45 12.08
C TRP A 279 -3.03 26.25 11.54
N ARG A 280 -3.60 27.12 12.39
CA ARG A 280 -4.76 27.93 12.02
C ARG A 280 -4.36 28.90 10.91
N LYS A 281 -5.13 28.97 9.81
CA LYS A 281 -4.84 29.83 8.64
C LYS A 281 -3.49 29.56 7.97
N VAL A 282 -2.90 28.37 8.15
CA VAL A 282 -1.69 28.00 7.41
C VAL A 282 -2.00 27.88 5.91
N GLY A 283 -1.10 28.33 5.06
CA GLY A 283 -1.15 28.08 3.62
C GLY A 283 -0.48 26.75 3.29
N LEU A 284 -1.21 25.76 2.80
CA LEU A 284 -0.70 24.42 2.48
C LEU A 284 -0.94 24.06 1.01
N GLU A 285 -1.16 25.04 0.13
CA GLU A 285 -1.50 24.77 -1.25
C GLU A 285 -0.45 23.86 -1.91
N MET A 286 -0.88 22.77 -2.56
CA MET A 286 0.00 21.76 -3.15
C MET A 286 0.96 21.04 -2.18
N ALA A 287 0.78 21.18 -0.86
CA ALA A 287 1.61 20.47 0.10
C ALA A 287 1.29 18.97 0.14
N ASP A 288 2.27 18.18 0.58
CA ASP A 288 2.17 16.74 0.74
C ASP A 288 2.37 16.37 2.21
N LEU A 289 1.24 16.05 2.85
CA LEU A 289 1.08 15.66 4.24
C LEU A 289 0.62 14.20 4.37
N SER A 290 0.92 13.38 3.34
CA SER A 290 0.49 11.98 3.31
C SER A 290 1.03 11.22 4.52
N TYR A 291 0.18 10.40 5.13
CA TYR A 291 0.50 9.54 6.28
C TYR A 291 0.94 10.28 7.56
N CYS A 292 0.72 11.59 7.63
CA CYS A 292 1.04 12.34 8.84
C CYS A 292 0.02 12.07 9.95
N ASP A 293 0.53 12.07 11.18
CA ASP A 293 -0.32 12.10 12.35
C ASP A 293 -0.57 13.56 12.77
N LEU A 294 -1.81 13.99 12.57
CA LEU A 294 -2.33 15.32 12.83
C LEU A 294 -3.52 15.24 13.80
N GLU A 295 -3.56 14.22 14.65
CA GLU A 295 -4.64 14.03 15.62
C GLU A 295 -4.80 15.27 16.50
N GLY A 296 -6.03 15.78 16.56
CA GLY A 296 -6.38 16.98 17.31
C GLY A 296 -5.72 18.28 16.82
N ALA A 297 -5.09 18.30 15.65
CA ALA A 297 -4.49 19.50 15.08
C ALA A 297 -5.54 20.59 14.79
N ASP A 298 -5.15 21.85 14.92
CA ASP A 298 -5.97 23.00 14.56
C ASP A 298 -5.58 23.51 13.17
N LEU A 299 -6.34 23.10 12.17
CA LEU A 299 -6.26 23.51 10.76
C LEU A 299 -7.41 24.45 10.39
N SER A 300 -8.02 25.12 11.37
CA SER A 300 -9.15 26.01 11.12
C SER A 300 -8.76 27.12 10.15
N GLU A 301 -9.59 27.38 9.14
CA GLU A 301 -9.34 28.37 8.09
C GLU A 301 -8.03 28.16 7.29
N ALA A 302 -7.42 26.96 7.34
CA ALA A 302 -6.25 26.65 6.53
C ALA A 302 -6.57 26.62 5.03
N ASP A 303 -5.61 27.01 4.18
CA ASP A 303 -5.71 26.85 2.74
C ASP A 303 -5.15 25.48 2.35
N LEU A 304 -6.03 24.54 2.05
CA LEU A 304 -5.71 23.16 1.71
C LEU A 304 -5.79 22.90 0.21
N ARG A 305 -5.92 23.92 -0.65
CA ARG A 305 -6.16 23.72 -2.09
C ARG A 305 -5.08 22.86 -2.73
N GLY A 306 -5.48 21.69 -3.23
CA GLY A 306 -4.56 20.77 -3.91
C GLY A 306 -3.57 20.04 -3.00
N THR A 307 -3.75 20.14 -1.68
CA THR A 307 -2.95 19.42 -0.68
C THR A 307 -3.26 17.92 -0.77
N THR A 308 -2.26 17.08 -0.58
CA THR A 308 -2.48 15.65 -0.32
C THR A 308 -2.32 15.35 1.16
N LEU A 309 -3.38 14.79 1.73
CA LEU A 309 -3.53 14.30 3.10
C LEU A 309 -3.91 12.81 3.05
N ARG A 310 -3.40 12.08 2.06
CA ARG A 310 -3.74 10.67 1.85
C ARG A 310 -3.37 9.88 3.09
N ARG A 311 -4.35 9.16 3.65
CA ARG A 311 -4.19 8.33 4.87
C ARG A 311 -3.60 9.10 6.06
N ALA A 312 -3.77 10.41 6.11
CA ALA A 312 -3.41 11.20 7.28
C ALA A 312 -4.37 10.89 8.44
N HIS A 313 -3.86 10.91 9.67
CA HIS A 313 -4.67 10.76 10.87
C HIS A 313 -5.08 12.16 11.36
N LEU A 314 -6.34 12.52 11.10
CA LEU A 314 -6.96 13.81 11.43
C LEU A 314 -8.07 13.64 12.48
N GLY A 315 -8.00 12.58 13.28
CA GLY A 315 -8.97 12.28 14.33
C GLY A 315 -9.13 13.48 15.28
N ALA A 316 -10.37 13.90 15.53
CA ALA A 316 -10.69 15.07 16.35
C ALA A 316 -10.02 16.40 15.92
N ALA A 317 -9.47 16.50 14.70
CA ALA A 317 -8.87 17.72 14.19
C ALA A 317 -9.92 18.81 13.95
N LYS A 318 -9.50 20.09 14.06
CA LYS A 318 -10.33 21.25 13.75
C LYS A 318 -10.01 21.72 12.34
N LEU A 319 -10.97 21.60 11.43
CA LEU A 319 -10.87 21.98 10.02
C LEU A 319 -11.94 23.02 9.67
N ALA A 320 -12.57 23.65 10.66
CA ALA A 320 -13.68 24.57 10.44
C ALA A 320 -13.22 25.75 9.56
N GLY A 321 -13.98 26.03 8.50
CA GLY A 321 -13.66 27.08 7.54
C GLY A 321 -12.45 26.81 6.63
N ALA A 322 -11.85 25.61 6.67
CA ALA A 322 -10.72 25.28 5.80
C ALA A 322 -11.12 25.30 4.31
N ASN A 323 -10.24 25.81 3.46
CA ASN A 323 -10.45 25.90 2.02
C ASN A 323 -9.82 24.68 1.31
N ALA A 324 -10.62 23.65 1.01
CA ALA A 324 -10.15 22.44 0.35
C ALA A 324 -10.63 22.33 -1.11
N LYS A 325 -10.95 23.48 -1.74
CA LYS A 325 -11.29 23.54 -3.17
C LYS A 325 -10.14 23.02 -4.04
N PRO A 326 -10.43 22.60 -5.29
CA PRO A 326 -9.37 22.29 -6.23
C PRO A 326 -8.54 23.54 -6.52
N LEU A 327 -7.22 23.40 -6.52
CA LEU A 327 -6.33 24.40 -7.08
C LEU A 327 -6.37 24.31 -8.60
N LEU A 328 -6.51 25.43 -9.31
CA LEU A 328 -6.46 25.42 -10.77
C LEU A 328 -5.02 25.55 -11.25
N LEU A 329 -4.55 24.51 -11.96
CA LEU A 329 -3.23 24.55 -12.61
C LEU A 329 -3.28 25.33 -13.92
N ALA A 330 -2.09 25.65 -14.46
CA ALA A 330 -1.95 26.18 -15.81
C ALA A 330 -2.73 25.31 -16.81
N GLY A 331 -3.60 25.93 -17.61
CA GLY A 331 -4.50 25.23 -18.53
C GLY A 331 -5.87 24.86 -17.94
N GLY A 332 -6.21 25.33 -16.73
CA GLY A 332 -7.54 25.18 -16.13
C GLY A 332 -7.84 23.78 -15.58
N LYS A 333 -6.83 22.90 -15.52
CA LYS A 333 -6.98 21.56 -14.94
C LYS A 333 -7.13 21.68 -13.42
N PRO A 334 -8.23 21.18 -12.83
CA PRO A 334 -8.39 21.17 -11.39
C PRO A 334 -7.44 20.15 -10.75
N TRP A 335 -6.79 20.55 -9.67
CA TRP A 335 -5.98 19.71 -8.80
C TRP A 335 -6.65 19.64 -7.42
N PRO A 336 -7.42 18.57 -7.15
CA PRO A 336 -8.23 18.48 -5.94
C PRO A 336 -7.39 18.23 -4.70
N THR A 337 -7.90 18.66 -3.55
CA THR A 337 -7.41 18.21 -2.24
C THR A 337 -7.66 16.70 -2.11
N ASN A 338 -6.65 15.93 -1.72
CA ASN A 338 -6.73 14.48 -1.68
C ASN A 338 -6.66 13.94 -0.25
N LEU A 339 -7.78 13.42 0.25
CA LEU A 339 -7.98 12.82 1.56
C LEU A 339 -8.28 11.31 1.45
N ASP A 340 -7.87 10.67 0.37
CA ASP A 340 -8.09 9.23 0.19
C ASP A 340 -7.53 8.44 1.38
N GLY A 341 -8.37 7.62 2.01
CA GLY A 341 -8.04 6.83 3.20
C GLY A 341 -7.77 7.62 4.48
N ALA A 342 -7.97 8.95 4.50
CA ALA A 342 -7.73 9.78 5.68
C ALA A 342 -8.72 9.44 6.80
N ASP A 343 -8.26 9.49 8.04
CA ASP A 343 -9.14 9.35 9.20
C ASP A 343 -9.55 10.72 9.72
N LEU A 344 -10.81 11.09 9.50
CA LEU A 344 -11.44 12.33 9.96
C LEU A 344 -12.47 12.05 11.07
N SER A 345 -12.38 10.92 11.77
CA SER A 345 -13.31 10.58 12.84
C SER A 345 -13.34 11.68 13.91
N PHE A 346 -14.54 12.12 14.28
CA PHE A 346 -14.80 13.20 15.24
C PHE A 346 -14.20 14.57 14.88
N ALA A 347 -13.69 14.76 13.65
CA ALA A 347 -13.16 16.03 13.21
C ALA A 347 -14.27 17.10 13.03
N ASP A 348 -13.90 18.37 13.16
CA ASP A 348 -14.80 19.51 12.95
C ASP A 348 -14.57 20.13 11.57
N LEU A 349 -15.41 19.81 10.58
CA LEU A 349 -15.31 20.32 9.21
C LEU A 349 -16.35 21.41 8.91
N ARG A 350 -16.94 22.03 9.93
CA ARG A 350 -18.02 23.00 9.74
C ARG A 350 -17.57 24.19 8.89
N SER A 351 -18.41 24.57 7.93
CA SER A 351 -18.16 25.68 7.00
C SER A 351 -16.87 25.56 6.18
N ALA A 352 -16.24 24.39 6.14
CA ALA A 352 -15.12 24.12 5.24
C ALA A 352 -15.61 23.85 3.81
N ASP A 353 -14.72 23.85 2.83
CA ASP A 353 -15.10 23.56 1.43
C ASP A 353 -14.37 22.34 0.88
N PHE A 354 -14.87 21.16 1.24
CA PHE A 354 -14.39 19.85 0.77
C PHE A 354 -15.24 19.28 -0.38
N GLY A 355 -16.13 20.06 -0.99
CA GLY A 355 -17.12 19.54 -1.94
C GLY A 355 -16.55 18.91 -3.21
N ALA A 356 -15.29 19.21 -3.54
CA ALA A 356 -14.56 18.59 -4.65
C ALA A 356 -13.25 17.90 -4.22
N ALA A 357 -13.10 17.63 -2.91
CA ALA A 357 -11.99 16.85 -2.39
C ALA A 357 -12.18 15.36 -2.71
N ILE A 358 -11.08 14.64 -2.90
CA ILE A 358 -11.08 13.18 -3.02
C ILE A 358 -11.19 12.60 -1.61
N LEU A 359 -12.30 11.93 -1.29
CA LEU A 359 -12.59 11.35 0.02
C LEU A 359 -12.82 9.83 -0.08
N LEU A 360 -12.27 9.18 -1.10
CA LEU A 360 -12.33 7.72 -1.25
C LEU A 360 -11.78 7.07 0.03
N ASN A 361 -12.47 6.09 0.62
CA ASN A 361 -12.02 5.40 1.84
C ASN A 361 -11.79 6.29 3.08
N ALA A 362 -12.23 7.55 3.06
CA ALA A 362 -12.04 8.46 4.19
C ALA A 362 -13.04 8.13 5.31
N LYS A 363 -12.56 8.07 6.57
CA LYS A 363 -13.41 7.81 7.73
C LYS A 363 -13.99 9.10 8.25
N LEU A 364 -15.32 9.19 8.36
CA LEU A 364 -16.03 10.40 8.79
C LEU A 364 -16.88 10.16 10.06
N ASP A 365 -16.65 9.05 10.77
CA ASP A 365 -17.45 8.66 11.93
C ASP A 365 -17.46 9.75 13.00
N GLY A 366 -18.64 10.28 13.31
CA GLY A 366 -18.79 11.35 14.31
C GLY A 366 -18.26 12.73 13.88
N ALA A 367 -17.85 12.91 12.63
CA ALA A 367 -17.38 14.19 12.11
C ALA A 367 -18.54 15.21 12.00
N LYS A 368 -18.23 16.49 12.25
CA LYS A 368 -19.19 17.61 12.10
C LYS A 368 -19.06 18.18 10.70
N LEU A 369 -20.12 18.06 9.90
CA LEU A 369 -20.07 18.32 8.46
C LEU A 369 -20.90 19.53 8.02
N GLU A 370 -21.48 20.29 8.94
CA GLU A 370 -22.43 21.36 8.60
C GLU A 370 -21.76 22.42 7.71
N GLY A 371 -22.22 22.55 6.47
CA GLY A 371 -21.64 23.49 5.50
C GLY A 371 -20.25 23.12 4.99
N SER A 372 -19.80 21.86 5.16
CA SER A 372 -18.50 21.36 4.68
C SER A 372 -18.41 21.15 3.17
N GLY A 373 -19.54 21.23 2.45
CA GLY A 373 -19.65 20.83 1.04
C GLY A 373 -19.61 19.32 0.79
N ILE A 374 -19.34 18.50 1.82
CA ILE A 374 -19.36 17.04 1.72
C ILE A 374 -20.82 16.58 1.65
N ALA A 375 -21.23 16.08 0.49
CA ALA A 375 -22.49 15.37 0.36
C ALA A 375 -22.31 13.94 0.87
N LEU A 376 -22.83 13.64 2.06
CA LEU A 376 -22.98 12.25 2.47
C LEU A 376 -24.01 11.58 1.54
N PRO A 377 -23.74 10.38 1.03
CA PRO A 377 -24.76 9.63 0.30
C PRO A 377 -25.94 9.36 1.24
N SER A 378 -27.17 9.64 0.78
CA SER A 378 -28.37 9.20 1.48
C SER A 378 -28.34 7.66 1.59
N PRO A 379 -28.89 7.06 2.64
CA PRO A 379 -28.98 5.59 2.76
C PRO A 379 -29.62 4.93 1.52
N ASP A 380 -30.51 5.66 0.86
CA ASP A 380 -31.26 5.23 -0.34
C ASP A 380 -30.57 5.57 -1.68
N SER A 381 -29.45 6.29 -1.66
CA SER A 381 -28.76 6.76 -2.88
C SER A 381 -27.53 5.94 -3.25
N VAL A 382 -27.34 4.75 -2.67
CA VAL A 382 -26.40 3.78 -3.23
C VAL A 382 -26.96 3.37 -4.60
N PRO A 383 -26.35 3.78 -5.73
CA PRO A 383 -26.80 3.27 -7.01
C PRO A 383 -26.69 1.75 -6.95
N PRO A 384 -27.65 0.98 -7.51
CA PRO A 384 -27.47 -0.46 -7.60
C PRO A 384 -26.11 -0.70 -8.24
N PRO A 385 -25.28 -1.60 -7.67
CA PRO A 385 -23.94 -1.82 -8.18
C PRO A 385 -24.05 -2.01 -9.68
N ARG A 386 -23.29 -1.20 -10.42
CA ARG A 386 -23.29 -1.22 -11.89
C ARG A 386 -23.21 -2.70 -12.30
N PRO A 387 -24.11 -3.21 -13.16
CA PRO A 387 -24.05 -4.61 -13.56
C PRO A 387 -22.66 -4.84 -14.14
N THR A 388 -21.86 -5.56 -13.36
CA THR A 388 -20.46 -5.85 -13.66
C THR A 388 -20.42 -6.51 -15.02
N THR A 389 -19.58 -6.00 -15.91
CA THR A 389 -19.38 -6.66 -17.20
C THR A 389 -18.87 -8.08 -16.95
N PRO A 390 -19.14 -9.07 -17.83
CA PRO A 390 -18.57 -10.41 -17.71
C PRO A 390 -17.03 -10.42 -17.57
N THR A 391 -16.39 -9.35 -18.05
CA THR A 391 -14.95 -9.09 -17.95
C THR A 391 -14.53 -8.61 -16.55
N GLU A 392 -15.32 -7.75 -15.89
CA GLU A 392 -15.09 -7.32 -14.50
C GLU A 392 -15.41 -8.44 -13.50
N GLN A 393 -16.46 -9.23 -13.75
CA GLN A 393 -16.76 -10.45 -12.99
C GLN A 393 -15.62 -11.48 -13.06
N ARG A 394 -14.86 -11.51 -14.16
CA ARG A 394 -13.67 -12.35 -14.32
C ARG A 394 -12.41 -11.74 -13.69
N LYS A 395 -12.37 -10.42 -13.47
CA LYS A 395 -11.25 -9.71 -12.82
C LYS A 395 -11.37 -9.68 -11.29
N HIS A 396 -12.58 -9.66 -10.74
CA HIS A 396 -12.81 -9.75 -9.28
C HIS A 396 -12.68 -11.19 -8.79
N LYS A 397 -11.44 -11.69 -8.80
CA LYS A 397 -11.13 -13.05 -8.32
C LYS A 397 -10.94 -13.02 -6.80
N ARG A 398 -12.07 -13.17 -6.11
CA ARG A 398 -12.20 -13.53 -4.68
C ARG A 398 -12.05 -12.35 -3.71
N TYR A 399 -13.13 -12.06 -3.00
CA TYR A 399 -13.27 -11.11 -1.90
C TYR A 399 -12.68 -11.68 -0.61
N VAL A 400 -11.92 -10.88 0.14
CA VAL A 400 -11.37 -11.29 1.44
C VAL A 400 -12.29 -10.84 2.58
N ARG A 401 -13.03 -9.75 2.37
CA ARG A 401 -14.03 -9.24 3.30
C ARG A 401 -15.45 -9.29 2.71
N PRO A 402 -16.46 -9.09 3.57
CA PRO A 402 -16.44 -9.49 4.97
C PRO A 402 -16.03 -10.97 5.11
N VAL A 403 -15.44 -11.31 6.25
CA VAL A 403 -15.08 -12.71 6.55
C VAL A 403 -16.38 -13.44 6.85
N VAL A 404 -16.70 -14.41 6.00
CA VAL A 404 -17.86 -15.28 6.18
C VAL A 404 -17.45 -16.45 7.04
N MET A 405 -18.17 -16.65 8.13
CA MET A 405 -18.09 -17.88 8.91
C MET A 405 -18.88 -18.97 8.21
N VAL A 406 -18.24 -20.11 8.03
CA VAL A 406 -18.77 -21.32 7.40
C VAL A 406 -18.89 -22.37 8.49
N GLN A 407 -20.08 -22.52 9.03
CA GLN A 407 -20.37 -23.51 10.04
C GLN A 407 -20.82 -24.81 9.37
N THR A 408 -20.02 -25.86 9.53
CA THR A 408 -20.29 -27.21 9.02
C THR A 408 -20.49 -28.18 10.18
N GLU A 409 -20.88 -29.42 9.88
CA GLU A 409 -20.87 -30.52 10.86
C GLU A 409 -19.47 -30.80 11.45
N ARG A 410 -18.40 -30.32 10.78
CA ARG A 410 -16.99 -30.56 11.13
C ARG A 410 -16.35 -29.37 11.84
N GLY A 411 -17.17 -28.40 12.24
CA GLY A 411 -16.73 -27.20 12.94
C GLY A 411 -16.99 -25.91 12.17
N VAL A 412 -16.54 -24.82 12.78
CA VAL A 412 -16.67 -23.47 12.25
C VAL A 412 -15.37 -23.08 11.55
N HIS A 413 -15.50 -22.66 10.30
CA HIS A 413 -14.38 -22.26 9.46
C HIS A 413 -14.54 -20.82 9.02
N HIS A 414 -13.44 -20.11 8.82
CA HIS A 414 -13.48 -18.72 8.36
C HIS A 414 -13.05 -18.66 6.90
N THR A 415 -13.79 -17.92 6.07
CA THR A 415 -13.36 -17.72 4.69
C THR A 415 -12.03 -16.95 4.65
N ARG A 416 -11.08 -17.49 3.88
CA ARG A 416 -9.86 -16.80 3.48
C ARG A 416 -10.18 -15.84 2.34
N ASN A 417 -10.96 -16.32 1.38
CA ASN A 417 -11.55 -15.49 0.35
C ASN A 417 -12.81 -16.17 -0.20
N TRP A 418 -13.67 -15.42 -0.86
CA TRP A 418 -14.91 -15.93 -1.40
C TRP A 418 -15.38 -15.10 -2.58
N SER A 419 -16.22 -15.65 -3.44
CA SER A 419 -16.86 -14.92 -4.52
C SER A 419 -18.30 -15.34 -4.57
N LEU A 420 -19.07 -14.69 -5.44
CA LEU A 420 -20.41 -15.17 -5.75
C LEU A 420 -20.37 -16.63 -6.22
N GLY A 421 -19.28 -17.09 -6.85
CA GLY A 421 -19.11 -18.44 -7.42
C GLY A 421 -18.67 -19.54 -6.43
N GLY A 422 -18.13 -19.20 -5.27
CA GLY A 422 -17.55 -20.19 -4.36
C GLY A 422 -16.66 -19.57 -3.30
N MET A 423 -16.13 -20.39 -2.39
CA MET A 423 -15.38 -19.91 -1.23
C MET A 423 -14.08 -20.67 -1.06
N CYS A 424 -13.12 -20.06 -0.40
CA CYS A 424 -11.98 -20.73 0.18
C CYS A 424 -12.02 -20.44 1.68
N PHE A 425 -12.01 -21.48 2.52
CA PHE A 425 -12.01 -21.32 3.97
C PHE A 425 -10.91 -22.14 4.62
N ARG A 426 -10.49 -21.71 5.81
CA ARG A 426 -9.39 -22.33 6.55
C ARG A 426 -9.85 -23.56 7.32
N ILE A 427 -8.99 -24.56 7.38
CA ILE A 427 -9.14 -25.74 8.24
C ILE A 427 -8.01 -25.72 9.27
N TYR A 428 -8.38 -25.60 10.54
CA TYR A 428 -7.43 -25.52 11.66
C TYR A 428 -7.15 -26.88 12.29
N ASP A 429 -8.07 -27.82 12.11
CA ASP A 429 -7.96 -29.19 12.61
C ASP A 429 -7.58 -30.14 11.48
N GLN A 430 -6.53 -30.94 11.67
CA GLN A 430 -6.13 -31.97 10.71
C GLN A 430 -7.13 -33.13 10.65
N GLU A 431 -8.03 -33.25 11.63
CA GLU A 431 -9.10 -34.25 11.64
C GLU A 431 -10.33 -33.84 10.82
N ALA A 432 -10.47 -32.57 10.44
CA ALA A 432 -11.53 -32.11 9.54
C ALA A 432 -11.23 -32.55 8.09
N VAL A 433 -11.44 -33.83 7.80
CA VAL A 433 -11.17 -34.44 6.50
C VAL A 433 -12.25 -34.01 5.51
N PHE A 434 -11.99 -32.96 4.74
CA PHE A 434 -12.72 -32.67 3.51
C PHE A 434 -12.16 -33.50 2.36
N ARG A 435 -13.02 -34.01 1.46
CA ARG A 435 -12.58 -34.75 0.28
C ARG A 435 -12.94 -34.01 -0.99
N ARG A 436 -12.04 -34.03 -1.98
CA ARG A 436 -12.33 -33.44 -3.30
C ARG A 436 -13.54 -34.13 -3.92
N GLY A 437 -14.49 -33.33 -4.41
CA GLY A 437 -15.75 -33.79 -5.00
C GLY A 437 -16.88 -34.01 -3.99
N GLU A 438 -16.61 -33.89 -2.70
CA GLU A 438 -17.61 -34.01 -1.64
C GLU A 438 -18.56 -32.81 -1.63
N VAL A 439 -19.85 -33.07 -1.39
CA VAL A 439 -20.86 -32.06 -1.12
C VAL A 439 -20.99 -31.89 0.39
N VAL A 440 -20.90 -30.64 0.85
CA VAL A 440 -21.00 -30.30 2.27
C VAL A 440 -22.08 -29.24 2.47
N LYS A 441 -22.89 -29.46 3.49
CA LYS A 441 -23.88 -28.49 3.99
C LYS A 441 -23.23 -27.57 5.00
N ALA A 442 -23.50 -26.28 4.88
CA ALA A 442 -23.00 -25.29 5.81
C ALA A 442 -24.01 -24.18 6.07
N THR A 443 -23.97 -23.63 7.28
CA THR A 443 -24.56 -22.34 7.59
C THR A 443 -23.50 -21.27 7.41
N LEU A 444 -23.76 -20.31 6.54
CA LEU A 444 -22.94 -19.13 6.36
C LEU A 444 -23.45 -18.01 7.26
N SER A 445 -22.56 -17.33 7.95
CA SER A 445 -22.89 -16.12 8.72
C SER A 445 -21.75 -15.11 8.66
N MET A 446 -22.01 -13.87 9.03
CA MET A 446 -20.99 -12.83 9.12
C MET A 446 -20.34 -12.86 10.51
N ALA A 447 -19.01 -12.74 10.58
CA ALA A 447 -18.29 -12.83 11.85
C ALA A 447 -18.72 -11.76 12.88
N ASP A 448 -19.12 -10.59 12.40
CA ASP A 448 -19.60 -9.43 13.15
C ASP A 448 -21.13 -9.31 13.23
N ARG A 449 -21.87 -10.11 12.44
CA ARG A 449 -23.33 -10.09 12.32
C ARG A 449 -23.90 -11.50 12.21
N MET A 450 -23.87 -12.24 13.34
CA MET A 450 -24.38 -13.61 13.41
C MET A 450 -25.90 -13.71 13.25
N ASP A 451 -26.62 -12.59 13.39
CA ASP A 451 -28.05 -12.46 13.12
C ASP A 451 -28.39 -12.69 11.64
N ILE A 452 -27.43 -12.47 10.74
CA ILE A 452 -27.57 -12.65 9.30
C ILE A 452 -26.88 -13.94 8.89
N SER A 453 -27.66 -14.95 8.52
CA SER A 453 -27.15 -16.25 8.09
C SER A 453 -27.93 -16.84 6.91
N ALA A 454 -27.29 -17.76 6.18
CA ALA A 454 -27.92 -18.51 5.09
C ALA A 454 -27.41 -19.95 5.03
N GLN A 455 -28.28 -20.87 4.63
CA GLN A 455 -27.90 -22.25 4.34
C GLN A 455 -27.25 -22.34 2.95
N ALA A 456 -26.15 -23.08 2.86
CA ALA A 456 -25.40 -23.30 1.64
C ALA A 456 -25.02 -24.77 1.48
N GLU A 457 -25.02 -25.23 0.22
CA GLU A 457 -24.43 -26.50 -0.19
C GLU A 457 -23.27 -26.20 -1.13
N PHE A 458 -22.09 -26.76 -0.83
CA PHE A 458 -20.91 -26.57 -1.65
C PHE A 458 -20.20 -27.87 -1.98
N ILE A 459 -19.63 -27.91 -3.18
CA ILE A 459 -18.75 -28.98 -3.66
C ILE A 459 -17.31 -28.58 -3.38
N VAL A 460 -16.56 -29.46 -2.71
CA VAL A 460 -15.14 -29.29 -2.45
C VAL A 460 -14.33 -29.47 -3.74
N LEU A 461 -13.70 -28.40 -4.21
CA LEU A 461 -12.89 -28.41 -5.44
C LEU A 461 -11.47 -28.91 -5.20
N SER A 462 -10.87 -28.51 -4.08
CA SER A 462 -9.51 -28.88 -3.71
C SER A 462 -9.28 -28.69 -2.23
N VAL A 463 -8.50 -29.59 -1.63
CA VAL A 463 -8.04 -29.52 -0.24
C VAL A 463 -6.53 -29.40 -0.27
N SER A 464 -5.99 -28.41 0.44
CA SER A 464 -4.55 -28.20 0.53
C SER A 464 -4.14 -28.21 2.00
N PRO A 465 -3.83 -29.41 2.56
CA PRO A 465 -3.45 -29.55 3.97
C PRO A 465 -2.23 -28.72 4.34
N GLN A 466 -1.23 -28.65 3.45
CA GLN A 466 -0.01 -27.83 3.63
C GLN A 466 -0.31 -26.32 3.76
N LYS A 467 -1.42 -25.85 3.19
CA LYS A 467 -1.84 -24.44 3.24
C LYS A 467 -3.01 -24.22 4.21
N GLY A 468 -3.44 -25.26 4.94
CA GLY A 468 -4.58 -25.21 5.86
C GLY A 468 -5.87 -24.69 5.22
N GLN A 469 -6.15 -25.01 3.95
CA GLN A 469 -7.30 -24.44 3.25
C GLN A 469 -8.08 -25.43 2.39
N VAL A 470 -9.38 -25.16 2.25
CA VAL A 470 -10.33 -25.87 1.39
C VAL A 470 -10.94 -24.88 0.42
N SER A 471 -10.89 -25.16 -0.88
CA SER A 471 -11.60 -24.40 -1.89
C SER A 471 -12.87 -25.14 -2.30
N VAL A 472 -13.98 -24.42 -2.36
CA VAL A 472 -15.31 -24.95 -2.60
C VAL A 472 -16.05 -24.11 -3.63
N ARG A 473 -17.03 -24.71 -4.31
CA ARG A 473 -17.96 -24.04 -5.22
C ARG A 473 -19.37 -24.26 -4.72
N PHE A 474 -20.23 -23.25 -4.77
CA PHE A 474 -21.64 -23.46 -4.45
C PHE A 474 -22.27 -24.44 -5.46
N GLU A 475 -22.97 -25.44 -4.95
CA GLU A 475 -23.67 -26.43 -5.76
C GLU A 475 -24.99 -25.86 -6.27
N ARG A 476 -25.74 -25.19 -5.39
CA ARG A 476 -27.04 -24.60 -5.69
C ARG A 476 -27.19 -23.24 -5.03
N TYR A 477 -27.75 -22.29 -5.77
CA TYR A 477 -28.10 -20.96 -5.27
C TYR A 477 -29.56 -20.93 -4.84
N GLY A 478 -29.82 -21.21 -3.56
CA GLY A 478 -31.08 -20.84 -2.92
C GLY A 478 -31.25 -19.33 -2.86
N ASP A 479 -32.48 -18.82 -2.76
CA ASP A 479 -32.73 -17.38 -2.73
C ASP A 479 -32.15 -16.73 -1.47
N ASP A 480 -32.14 -17.44 -0.34
CA ASP A 480 -31.49 -17.00 0.90
C ASP A 480 -29.97 -16.87 0.75
N LEU A 481 -29.32 -17.85 0.11
CA LEU A 481 -27.88 -17.81 -0.17
C LEU A 481 -27.54 -16.66 -1.14
N LYS A 482 -28.37 -16.42 -2.16
CA LYS A 482 -28.18 -15.28 -3.07
C LYS A 482 -28.32 -13.96 -2.32
N ALA A 483 -29.33 -13.83 -1.46
CA ALA A 483 -29.55 -12.64 -0.66
C ALA A 483 -28.38 -12.40 0.29
N PHE A 484 -27.92 -13.43 1.00
CA PHE A 484 -26.75 -13.37 1.88
C PHE A 484 -25.48 -13.00 1.13
N LEU A 485 -25.14 -13.67 0.02
CA LEU A 485 -23.91 -13.36 -0.72
C LEU A 485 -23.96 -11.98 -1.37
N LYS A 486 -25.14 -11.50 -1.78
CA LYS A 486 -25.31 -10.11 -2.23
C LYS A 486 -25.14 -9.12 -1.09
N PHE A 487 -25.70 -9.41 0.07
CA PHE A 487 -25.54 -8.59 1.27
C PHE A 487 -24.08 -8.53 1.70
N ALA A 488 -23.42 -9.68 1.86
CA ALA A 488 -22.00 -9.77 2.17
C ALA A 488 -21.14 -9.07 1.10
N PHE A 489 -21.53 -9.12 -0.17
CA PHE A 489 -20.82 -8.42 -1.23
C PHE A 489 -21.01 -6.89 -1.14
N GLN A 490 -22.20 -6.43 -0.81
CA GLN A 490 -22.46 -5.01 -0.54
C GLN A 490 -21.72 -4.53 0.69
N GLU A 491 -21.65 -5.33 1.75
CA GLU A 491 -20.82 -5.08 2.93
C GLU A 491 -19.33 -5.06 2.56
N ASN A 492 -18.86 -5.93 1.67
CA ASN A 492 -17.47 -5.85 1.19
C ASN A 492 -17.21 -4.54 0.46
N LEU A 493 -18.15 -4.08 -0.36
CA LEU A 493 -18.05 -2.78 -1.05
C LEU A 493 -18.10 -1.59 -0.07
N ARG A 494 -18.75 -1.75 1.08
CA ARG A 494 -18.74 -0.75 2.17
C ARG A 494 -17.46 -0.80 3.00
N LEU A 495 -16.89 -1.98 3.22
CA LEU A 495 -15.66 -2.21 3.96
C LEU A 495 -14.39 -1.88 3.16
N GLY A 496 -14.49 -1.88 1.83
CA GLY A 496 -13.45 -1.44 0.90
C GLY A 496 -13.78 -0.11 0.21
N GLY A 497 -14.61 0.72 0.85
CA GLY A 497 -15.08 2.01 0.34
C GLY A 497 -14.69 3.17 1.23
#